data_AF-A0A099S3R0-F1
#
_entry.id   AF-A0A099S3R0-F1
#
_cell.length_a   1.000
_cell.length_b   1.000
_cell.length_c   1.000
_cell.angle_alpha   90.00
_cell.angle_beta   90.00
_cell.angle_gamma   90.00
#
_symmetry.space_group_name_H-M   'P 1'
#
loop_
_entity.id
_entity.type
_entity.pdbx_description
1 polymer ?
#
loop_
_entity_poly.entity_id
_entity_poly.type
_entity_poly.pdbx_seq_one_letter_code
_entity_poly.pdbx_strand_id
1 'polypeptide(L)' 'MTLRKPFEKLLQILQFIETEADKPLNNDNYETKIYNKGYKDAMIAVRDFIWIIFNSDGP' A
#
# COMPACT_ATOMS: atom_id res chain seq x y z
N MET A 1 -10.62 20.31 12.22
CA MET A 1 -10.13 20.72 10.89
C MET A 1 -10.52 19.61 9.93
N THR A 2 -11.59 19.80 9.15
CA THR A 2 -12.14 18.75 8.27
C THR A 2 -11.30 18.71 7.00
N LEU A 3 -10.58 17.62 6.76
CA LEU A 3 -9.86 17.43 5.50
C LEU A 3 -10.89 17.39 4.36
N ARG A 4 -10.56 18.00 3.20
CA ARG A 4 -11.46 17.93 2.04
C ARG A 4 -11.66 16.44 1.68
N LYS A 5 -12.91 16.00 1.47
CA LYS A 5 -13.30 14.61 1.11
C LYS A 5 -12.31 13.79 0.24
N PRO A 6 -11.67 14.32 -0.82
CA PRO A 6 -10.65 13.57 -1.58
C PRO A 6 -9.43 13.12 -0.74
N PHE A 7 -9.01 13.91 0.24
CA PHE A 7 -7.88 13.59 1.12
C PHE A 7 -8.20 12.43 2.08
N GLU A 8 -9.44 12.35 2.56
CA GLU A 8 -9.90 11.27 3.45
C GLU A 8 -9.90 9.92 2.72
N LYS A 9 -10.37 9.88 1.47
CA LYS A 9 -10.35 8.66 0.65
C LYS A 9 -8.94 8.17 0.34
N LEU A 10 -8.03 9.10 0.05
CA LEU A 10 -6.62 8.76 -0.15
C LEU A 10 -6.00 8.19 1.13
N LEU A 11 -6.30 8.78 2.29
CA LEU A 11 -5.80 8.31 3.56
C LEU A 11 -6.30 6.89 3.89
N GLN A 12 -7.57 6.59 3.57
CA GLN A 12 -8.11 5.22 3.67
C GLN A 12 -7.40 4.23 2.75
N ILE A 13 -7.08 4.63 1.52
CA ILE A 13 -6.34 3.78 0.56
C ILE A 13 -4.92 3.52 1.07
N LEU A 14 -4.24 4.55 1.60
CA LEU A 14 -2.90 4.40 2.16
C LEU A 14 -2.89 3.46 3.36
N GLN A 15 -3.83 3.64 4.29
CA GLN A 15 -3.99 2.76 5.45
C GLN A 15 -4.25 1.30 5.04
N PHE A 16 -5.07 1.09 4.01
CA PHE A 16 -5.30 -0.25 3.46
C PHE A 16 -4.01 -0.87 2.92
N ILE A 17 -3.27 -0.14 2.08
CA ILE A 17 -2.02 -0.62 1.47
C ILE A 17 -0.97 -0.96 2.54
N GLU A 18 -0.79 -0.09 3.54
CA GLU A 18 0.13 -0.35 4.66
C GLU A 18 -0.27 -1.60 5.44
N THR A 19 -1.57 -1.75 5.75
CA THR A 19 -2.09 -2.91 6.46
C THR A 19 -1.86 -4.20 5.67
N GLU A 20 -2.11 -4.20 4.36
CA GLU A 20 -1.87 -5.36 3.50
C GLU A 20 -0.38 -5.69 3.36
N ALA A 21 0.48 -4.67 3.25
CA ALA A 21 1.92 -4.86 3.17
C ALA A 21 2.52 -5.47 4.45
N ASP A 22 1.97 -5.14 5.62
CA ASP A 22 2.48 -5.62 6.92
C ASP A 22 1.97 -7.02 7.30
N LYS A 23 0.99 -7.57 6.57
CA LYS A 23 0.49 -8.91 6.87
C LYS A 23 1.59 -9.98 6.73
N PRO A 24 1.61 -10.97 7.65
CA PRO A 24 2.46 -12.14 7.48
C PRO A 24 2.01 -12.93 6.24
N LEU A 25 2.98 -13.44 5.49
CA LEU A 25 2.69 -14.30 4.34
C LEU A 25 2.02 -15.57 4.83
N ASN A 26 0.78 -15.80 4.41
CA ASN A 26 0.13 -17.07 4.65
C ASN A 26 0.81 -18.14 3.78
N ASN A 27 1.26 -19.23 4.40
CA ASN A 27 2.18 -20.21 3.80
C ASN A 27 1.54 -21.59 3.61
N ASP A 28 0.21 -21.64 3.51
CA ASP A 28 -0.55 -22.89 3.44
C ASP A 28 -0.10 -23.82 2.28
N ASN A 29 0.38 -23.24 1.17
CA ASN A 29 1.07 -23.96 0.10
C ASN A 29 1.99 -23.03 -0.71
N TYR A 30 2.76 -23.60 -1.65
CA TYR A 30 3.74 -22.87 -2.47
C TYR A 30 3.11 -21.79 -3.36
N GLU A 31 1.96 -22.08 -3.97
CA GLU A 31 1.24 -21.14 -4.83
C GLU A 31 0.73 -19.93 -4.03
N THR A 32 0.13 -20.20 -2.87
CA THR A 32 -0.31 -19.18 -1.92
C THR A 32 0.86 -18.32 -1.44
N LYS A 33 2.03 -18.93 -1.20
CA LYS A 33 3.24 -18.20 -0.81
C LYS A 33 3.76 -17.26 -1.91
N ILE A 34 3.79 -17.71 -3.17
CA ILE A 34 4.20 -16.86 -4.31
C ILE A 34 3.19 -15.74 -4.52
N TYR A 35 1.89 -16.06 -4.52
CA TYR A 35 0.83 -15.09 -4.71
C TYR A 35 0.87 -14.02 -3.62
N ASN A 36 0.98 -14.43 -2.35
CA ASN A 36 1.07 -13.51 -1.22
C ASN A 36 2.33 -12.64 -1.27
N LYS A 37 3.46 -13.21 -1.70
CA LYS A 37 4.70 -12.44 -1.87
C LYS A 37 4.54 -11.39 -2.98
N GLY A 38 4.04 -11.78 -4.15
CA GLY A 38 3.82 -10.85 -5.26
C GLY A 38 2.79 -9.76 -4.92
N TYR A 39 1.73 -10.13 -4.18
CA TYR A 39 0.74 -9.17 -3.68
C TYR A 39 1.36 -8.16 -2.69
N LYS A 40 2.16 -8.64 -1.73
CA LYS A 40 2.88 -7.78 -0.78
C LYS A 40 3.87 -6.84 -1.49
N ASP A 41 4.64 -7.37 -2.44
CA ASP A 41 5.60 -6.57 -3.23
C ASP A 41 4.86 -5.48 -4.04
N ALA A 42 3.68 -5.79 -4.60
CA ALA A 42 2.84 -4.82 -5.28
C ALA A 42 2.30 -3.73 -4.33
N MET A 43 1.84 -4.09 -3.13
CA MET A 43 1.38 -3.11 -2.13
C MET A 43 2.51 -2.15 -1.72
N ILE A 44 3.72 -2.68 -1.48
CA ILE A 44 4.90 -1.86 -1.17
C ILE A 44 5.21 -0.89 -2.33
N ALA A 45 5.21 -1.37 -3.57
CA ALA A 45 5.48 -0.52 -4.73
C ALA A 45 4.45 0.61 -4.89
N VAL A 46 3.16 0.34 -4.64
CA VAL A 46 2.11 1.37 -4.68
C VAL A 46 2.28 2.39 -3.56
N ARG A 47 2.60 1.94 -2.33
CA ARG A 47 2.90 2.85 -1.20
C ARG A 47 4.04 3.79 -1.57
N ASP A 48 5.14 3.26 -2.08
CA ASP A 48 6.33 4.03 -2.43
C ASP A 48 6.05 5.01 -3.57
N PHE A 49 5.28 4.60 -4.60
CA PHE A 49 4.83 5.48 -5.67
C PHE A 49 3.99 6.65 -5.16
N ILE A 50 3.03 6.38 -4.28
CA ILE A 50 2.22 7.43 -3.66
C ILE A 50 3.12 8.35 -2.84
N TRP A 51 4.02 7.80 -2.02
CA TRP A 51 4.97 8.59 -1.24
C TRP A 51 5.81 9.52 -2.11
N ILE A 52 6.30 9.03 -3.26
CA ILE A 52 7.00 9.85 -4.24
C ILE A 52 6.11 10.98 -4.73
N ILE A 53 4.87 10.75 -5.16
CA ILE A 53 3.98 11.83 -5.64
C ILE A 53 3.79 12.94 -4.59
N PHE A 54 3.68 12.57 -3.32
CA PHE A 54 3.43 13.53 -2.23
C PHE A 54 4.67 14.22 -1.68
N ASN A 55 5.84 13.60 -1.80
CA ASN A 55 7.10 14.12 -1.23
C ASN A 55 8.16 14.46 -2.28
N SER A 56 7.92 14.16 -3.56
CA SER A 56 8.62 14.82 -4.64
C SER A 56 8.08 16.24 -4.66
N ASP A 57 8.75 17.13 -3.94
CA ASP A 57 8.73 18.53 -4.28
C ASP A 57 8.95 18.60 -5.79
N GLY A 58 8.00 19.20 -6.51
CA GLY A 58 8.19 19.54 -7.92
C GLY A 58 9.44 20.42 -8.08
N PRO A 59 9.88 20.71 -9.33
CA PRO A 59 10.94 21.69 -9.53
C PRO A 59 10.68 23.00 -8.78
#